data_AF-A3X0U6-F1
#
_entry.id   AF-A3X0U6-F1
#
_cell.length_a   1.000
_cell.length_b   1.000
_cell.length_c   1.000
_cell.angle_alpha   90.00
_cell.angle_beta   90.00
_cell.angle_gamma   90.00
#
_symmetry.space_group_name_H-M   'P 1'
#
loop_
_entity.id
_entity.type
_entity.pdbx_description
1 polymer ?
#
loop_
_entity_poly.entity_id
_entity_poly.type
_entity_poly.pdbx_seq_one_letter_code
_entity_poly.pdbx_strand_id
1 'polypeptide(L)'
;MNVDLAALPDDVETLQKLVRSLVAERISLSEAKAEIERLNLIIKRLQRNQYGRRAERLDDEQLQLGFEDLNADLARVETSLPPPPAESRPPRTQSERPSLPVHLPREDVRLDVEHQTCPCCGGILHLIGETTSEMLDHVPARLRVIRICRTRYGCRACGTIHQAPAPERPIAKGLASPALLAHVLVSKYCDHLPLYRQSQIFARQGVTLDRSTLANWIGGACWWLEPLQSKLAEHIFASQKLFADDTPIPVLDPGRGRTKTGRLWVYARDDRPWNGPDPPA
;
A
#
# COMPACT_ATOMS: atom_id res chain seq x y z
N MET A 1 7.36 50.96 -45.76
CA MET A 1 7.77 51.95 -46.77
C MET A 1 9.16 51.55 -47.23
N ASN A 2 9.35 51.18 -48.51
CA ASN A 2 10.69 51.07 -49.07
C ASN A 2 11.13 52.50 -49.41
N VAL A 3 11.99 53.06 -48.57
CA VAL A 3 12.64 54.35 -48.86
C VAL A 3 13.70 54.05 -49.90
N ASP A 4 13.56 54.61 -51.10
CA ASP A 4 14.57 54.50 -52.14
C ASP A 4 15.76 55.39 -51.75
N LEU A 5 16.88 54.75 -51.37
CA LEU A 5 18.07 55.42 -50.85
C LEU A 5 18.79 56.28 -51.92
N ALA A 6 18.38 56.18 -53.19
CA ALA A 6 18.96 56.92 -54.30
C ALA A 6 18.29 58.28 -54.59
N ALA A 7 17.13 58.57 -53.97
CA ALA A 7 16.35 59.79 -54.20
C ALA A 7 15.99 60.50 -52.89
N LEU A 8 17.01 60.83 -52.09
CA LEU A 8 16.84 61.61 -50.86
C LEU A 8 16.65 63.10 -51.19
N PRO A 9 15.75 63.82 -50.50
CA PRO A 9 15.60 65.27 -50.68
C PRO A 9 16.87 66.02 -50.22
N ASP A 10 17.32 67.03 -50.99
CA ASP A 10 18.48 67.87 -50.65
C ASP A 10 18.18 68.95 -49.60
N ASP A 11 16.92 69.08 -49.18
CA ASP A 11 16.50 70.06 -48.18
C ASP A 11 16.87 69.59 -46.76
N VAL A 12 17.76 70.35 -46.11
CA VAL A 12 18.32 70.05 -44.78
C VAL A 12 17.23 69.88 -43.71
N GLU A 13 16.13 70.62 -43.82
CA GLU A 13 15.04 70.58 -42.84
C GLU A 13 14.20 69.32 -42.99
N THR A 14 13.97 68.87 -44.24
CA THR A 14 13.30 67.59 -44.52
C THR A 14 14.13 66.38 -44.09
N LEU A 15 15.45 66.42 -44.29
CA LEU A 15 16.38 65.38 -43.82
C LEU A 15 16.39 65.28 -42.30
N GLN A 16 16.39 66.42 -41.58
CA GLN A 16 16.31 66.42 -40.12
C GLN A 16 15.00 65.83 -39.58
N LYS A 17 13.87 66.09 -40.26
CA LYS A 17 12.57 65.48 -39.92
C LYS A 17 12.57 63.96 -40.16
N LEU A 18 13.13 63.50 -41.28
CA LEU A 18 13.27 62.07 -41.60
C LEU A 18 14.19 61.33 -40.61
N VAL A 19 15.30 61.95 -40.20
CA VAL A 19 16.19 61.35 -39.19
C VAL A 19 15.48 61.24 -37.84
N ARG A 20 14.72 62.25 -37.43
CA ARG A 20 13.93 62.20 -36.20
C ARG A 20 12.84 61.12 -36.24
N SER A 21 12.15 60.94 -37.37
CA SER A 21 11.16 59.88 -37.53
C SER A 21 11.81 58.48 -37.53
N LEU A 22 12.95 58.31 -38.20
CA LEU A 22 13.69 57.04 -38.21
C LEU A 22 14.21 56.67 -36.82
N VAL A 23 14.67 57.65 -36.02
CA VAL A 23 15.07 57.41 -34.63
C VAL A 23 13.87 56.99 -33.79
N ALA A 24 12.71 57.64 -33.94
CA ALA A 24 11.49 57.26 -33.24
C ALA A 24 11.01 55.84 -33.63
N GLU A 25 11.02 55.51 -34.92
CA GLU A 25 10.68 54.17 -35.41
C GLU A 25 11.66 53.11 -34.90
N ARG A 26 12.95 53.44 -34.80
CA ARG A 26 13.96 52.51 -34.30
C ARG A 26 13.81 52.26 -32.80
N ILE A 27 13.40 53.26 -32.03
CA ILE A 27 13.04 53.10 -30.61
C ILE A 27 11.81 52.19 -30.50
N SER A 28 10.73 52.45 -31.25
CA SER A 28 9.53 51.59 -31.21
C SER A 28 9.79 50.15 -31.65
N LEU A 29 10.66 49.95 -32.65
CA LEU A 29 11.07 48.60 -33.08
C LEU A 29 11.90 47.89 -32.01
N SER A 30 12.71 48.61 -31.24
CA SER A 30 13.48 48.03 -30.13
C SER A 30 12.57 47.59 -28.98
N GLU A 31 11.56 48.39 -28.66
CA GLU A 31 10.54 48.07 -27.63
C GLU A 31 9.70 46.87 -28.05
N ALA A 32 9.24 46.84 -29.31
CA ALA A 32 8.49 45.70 -29.84
C ALA A 32 9.31 44.40 -29.83
N LYS A 33 10.61 44.46 -30.14
CA LYS A 33 11.50 43.29 -30.06
C LYS A 33 11.68 42.80 -28.62
N ALA A 34 11.84 43.71 -27.66
CA ALA A 34 11.93 43.36 -26.25
C ALA A 34 10.64 42.66 -25.76
N GLU A 35 9.47 43.15 -26.19
CA GLU A 35 8.19 42.52 -25.82
C GLU A 35 8.02 41.14 -26.48
N ILE A 36 8.45 40.96 -27.73
CA ILE A 36 8.45 39.65 -28.40
C ILE A 36 9.34 38.65 -27.64
N GLU A 37 10.53 39.06 -27.19
CA GLU A 37 11.40 38.19 -26.39
C GLU A 37 10.75 37.80 -25.06
N ARG A 38 10.13 38.77 -24.38
CA ARG A 38 9.38 38.55 -23.14
C ARG A 38 8.23 37.54 -23.34
N LEU A 39 7.40 37.74 -24.36
CA LEU A 39 6.27 36.86 -24.68
C LEU A 39 6.76 35.45 -25.04
N ASN A 40 7.83 35.32 -25.81
CA ASN A 40 8.45 34.02 -26.13
C ASN A 40 8.94 33.29 -24.86
N LEU A 41 9.48 34.01 -23.89
CA LEU A 41 9.93 33.44 -22.62
C LEU A 41 8.74 32.94 -21.78
N ILE A 42 7.64 33.71 -21.75
CA ILE A 42 6.39 33.32 -21.09
C ILE A 42 5.80 32.06 -21.75
N ILE A 43 5.73 32.01 -23.07
CA ILE A 43 5.22 30.85 -23.81
C ILE A 43 6.08 29.61 -23.52
N LYS A 44 7.42 29.72 -23.54
CA LYS A 44 8.31 28.61 -23.19
C LYS A 44 8.09 28.12 -21.75
N ARG A 45 7.81 29.02 -20.81
CA ARG A 45 7.49 28.67 -19.42
C ARG A 45 6.14 27.96 -19.31
N LEU A 46 5.11 28.45 -19.99
CA LEU A 46 3.79 27.81 -20.05
C LEU A 46 3.87 26.42 -20.70
N GLN A 47 4.58 26.28 -21.81
CA GLN A 47 4.82 24.99 -22.47
C GLN A 47 5.57 24.02 -21.55
N ARG A 48 6.58 24.47 -20.79
CA ARG A 48 7.24 23.63 -19.77
C ARG A 48 6.28 23.24 -18.64
N ASN A 49 5.38 24.11 -18.20
CA ASN A 49 4.41 23.78 -17.16
C ASN A 49 3.34 22.79 -17.65
N GLN A 50 2.90 22.91 -18.91
CA GLN A 50 1.83 22.09 -19.47
C GLN A 50 2.33 20.73 -19.99
N TYR A 51 3.52 20.70 -20.62
CA TYR A 51 4.07 19.53 -21.31
C TYR A 51 5.41 19.04 -20.75
N GLY A 52 6.02 19.75 -19.80
CA GLY A 52 7.24 19.30 -19.12
C GLY A 52 6.97 18.18 -18.12
N ARG A 53 8.04 17.52 -17.66
CA ARG A 53 7.96 16.57 -16.56
C ARG A 53 7.39 17.30 -15.35
N ARG A 54 6.15 16.96 -14.96
CA ARG A 54 5.59 17.39 -13.69
C ARG A 54 6.48 16.78 -12.61
N ALA A 55 7.13 17.63 -11.81
CA ALA A 55 7.57 17.19 -10.50
C ALA A 55 6.31 16.67 -9.80
N GLU A 56 6.40 15.49 -9.19
CA GLU A 56 5.32 14.92 -8.39
C GLU A 56 4.85 16.02 -7.43
N ARG A 57 3.61 16.48 -7.64
CA ARG A 57 2.92 17.18 -6.57
C ARG A 57 2.70 16.09 -5.53
N LEU A 58 3.40 16.22 -4.40
CA LEU A 58 3.16 15.37 -3.25
C LEU A 58 1.67 15.47 -2.95
N ASP A 59 1.02 14.32 -3.03
CA ASP A 59 -0.39 14.18 -2.70
C ASP A 59 -0.62 14.59 -1.24
N ASP A 60 -1.83 15.00 -0.88
CA ASP A 60 -2.13 15.39 0.52
C ASP A 60 -1.87 14.21 1.48
N GLU A 61 -2.06 12.96 1.02
CA GLU A 61 -1.68 11.74 1.74
C GLU A 61 -0.16 11.54 1.84
N GLN A 62 0.59 11.98 0.83
CA GLN A 62 2.06 11.92 0.84
C GLN A 62 2.67 13.02 1.73
N LEU A 63 1.96 14.15 1.90
CA LEU A 63 2.24 15.15 2.92
C LEU A 63 1.93 14.63 4.32
N GLN A 64 0.87 13.82 4.50
CA GLN A 64 0.57 13.13 5.77
C GLN A 64 1.71 12.22 6.24
N LEU A 65 2.41 11.54 5.34
CA LEU A 65 3.61 10.77 5.70
C LEU A 65 4.70 11.65 6.37
N GLY A 66 4.89 12.88 5.90
CA GLY A 66 5.81 13.83 6.54
C GLY A 66 5.30 14.36 7.89
N PHE A 67 3.97 14.39 8.07
CA PHE A 67 3.35 14.71 9.35
C PHE A 67 3.38 13.54 10.34
N GLU A 68 3.44 12.28 9.89
CA GLU A 68 3.61 11.12 10.78
C GLU A 68 4.93 11.19 11.55
N ASP A 69 6.05 11.50 10.85
CA ASP A 69 7.36 11.69 11.48
C ASP A 69 7.35 12.88 12.45
N LEU A 70 6.72 14.00 12.06
CA LEU A 70 6.56 15.19 12.91
C LEU A 70 5.69 14.91 14.14
N ASN A 71 4.62 14.14 13.99
CA ASN A 71 3.75 13.72 15.08
C ASN A 71 4.48 12.74 16.02
N ALA A 72 5.31 11.85 15.48
CA ALA A 72 6.15 10.95 16.27
C ALA A 72 7.20 11.74 17.09
N ASP A 73 7.83 12.75 16.48
CA ASP A 73 8.77 13.64 17.17
C ASP A 73 8.07 14.51 18.22
N LEU A 74 6.89 15.06 17.92
CA LEU A 74 6.08 15.79 18.89
C LEU A 74 5.67 14.90 20.06
N ALA A 75 5.19 13.67 19.80
CA ALA A 75 4.85 12.71 20.84
C ALA A 75 6.07 12.33 21.69
N ARG A 76 7.26 12.23 21.10
CA ARG A 76 8.53 12.00 21.81
C ARG A 76 8.91 13.18 22.72
N VAL A 77 8.69 14.40 22.28
CA VAL A 77 8.91 15.61 23.08
C VAL A 77 7.87 15.71 24.21
N GLU A 78 6.60 15.44 23.93
CA GLU A 78 5.53 15.44 24.92
C GLU A 78 5.74 14.39 26.03
N THR A 79 6.21 13.19 25.67
CA THR A 79 6.51 12.13 26.65
C THR A 79 7.77 12.40 27.47
N SER A 80 8.70 13.22 26.97
CA SER A 80 9.90 13.62 27.71
C SER A 80 9.70 14.84 28.60
N LEU A 81 8.59 15.57 28.42
CA LEU A 81 8.19 16.63 29.33
C LEU A 81 7.62 16.03 30.64
N PRO A 82 7.98 16.58 31.81
CA PRO A 82 7.35 16.18 33.06
C PRO A 82 5.85 16.47 33.00
N PRO A 83 5.00 15.60 33.60
CA PRO A 83 3.57 15.80 33.60
C PRO A 83 3.24 17.18 34.22
N PRO A 84 2.34 17.97 33.62
CA PRO A 84 2.00 19.27 34.15
C PRO A 84 1.43 19.13 35.57
N PRO A 85 1.72 20.09 36.48
CA PRO A 85 1.18 20.07 37.84
C PRO A 85 -0.36 20.02 37.80
N ALA A 86 -0.92 19.21 38.69
CA ALA A 86 -2.34 18.93 38.78
C ALA A 86 -3.11 20.10 39.41
N GLU A 87 -3.14 21.25 38.75
CA GLU A 87 -4.03 22.35 39.13
C GLU A 87 -5.08 22.56 38.02
N SER A 88 -6.32 22.25 38.39
CA SER A 88 -7.58 22.58 37.72
C SER A 88 -7.59 22.47 36.19
N ARG A 89 -7.56 21.25 35.66
CA ARG A 89 -8.08 21.01 34.30
C ARG A 89 -9.62 21.01 34.36
N PRO A 90 -10.32 21.75 33.49
CA PRO A 90 -11.77 21.62 33.33
C PRO A 90 -12.09 20.17 32.93
N PRO A 91 -13.30 19.65 33.22
CA PRO A 91 -13.66 18.28 32.87
C PRO A 91 -13.58 18.13 31.35
N ARG A 92 -12.48 17.55 30.88
CA ARG A 92 -12.37 17.08 29.51
C ARG A 92 -13.46 16.03 29.37
N THR A 93 -14.41 16.26 28.47
CA THR A 93 -15.27 15.20 27.94
C THR A 93 -14.36 14.05 27.57
N GLN A 94 -14.42 12.97 28.35
CA GLN A 94 -13.66 11.77 28.06
C GLN A 94 -14.19 11.27 26.72
N SER A 95 -13.45 11.50 25.64
CA SER A 95 -13.67 10.77 24.40
C SER A 95 -13.56 9.30 24.78
N GLU A 96 -14.67 8.57 24.71
CA GLU A 96 -14.69 7.13 24.94
C GLU A 96 -13.63 6.50 24.02
N ARG A 97 -12.51 6.08 24.59
CA ARG A 97 -11.51 5.32 23.83
C ARG A 97 -12.24 4.07 23.36
N PRO A 98 -12.28 3.77 22.05
CA PRO A 98 -12.97 2.60 21.56
C PRO A 98 -12.39 1.35 22.25
N SER A 99 -13.27 0.55 22.87
CA SER A 99 -12.90 -0.72 23.51
C SER A 99 -12.33 -1.69 22.48
N LEU A 100 -11.39 -2.55 22.88
CA LEU A 100 -10.85 -3.56 21.98
C LEU A 100 -11.96 -4.54 21.55
N PRO A 101 -11.90 -5.08 20.32
CA PRO A 101 -12.95 -5.93 19.79
C PRO A 101 -13.27 -7.14 20.71
N VAL A 102 -14.56 -7.35 20.98
CA VAL A 102 -15.03 -8.38 21.94
C VAL A 102 -14.64 -9.80 21.53
N HIS A 103 -14.51 -10.07 20.23
CA HIS A 103 -14.23 -11.40 19.69
C HIS A 103 -12.77 -11.86 19.82
N LEU A 104 -11.85 -10.98 20.23
CA LEU A 104 -10.45 -11.35 20.44
C LEU A 104 -10.27 -12.08 21.77
N PRO A 105 -9.44 -13.14 21.82
CA PRO A 105 -9.16 -13.84 23.08
C PRO A 105 -8.43 -12.91 24.05
N ARG A 106 -8.88 -12.89 25.30
CA ARG A 106 -8.25 -12.15 26.41
C ARG A 106 -7.45 -13.14 27.27
N GLU A 107 -6.20 -12.82 27.53
CA GLU A 107 -5.36 -13.56 28.49
C GLU A 107 -5.18 -12.68 29.74
N ASP A 108 -5.76 -13.12 30.86
CA ASP A 108 -5.72 -12.36 32.11
C ASP A 108 -4.40 -12.61 32.86
N VAL A 109 -3.54 -11.60 32.91
CA VAL A 109 -2.34 -11.60 33.75
C VAL A 109 -2.63 -10.88 35.06
N ARG A 110 -2.85 -11.63 36.14
CA ARG A 110 -3.08 -11.07 37.48
C ARG A 110 -1.75 -10.70 38.13
N LEU A 111 -1.65 -9.45 38.58
CA LEU A 111 -0.52 -8.95 39.34
C LEU A 111 -0.96 -8.77 40.80
N ASP A 112 -0.53 -9.69 41.65
CA ASP A 112 -0.82 -9.66 43.09
C ASP A 112 0.32 -9.06 43.90
N VAL A 113 0.00 -8.60 45.12
CA VAL A 113 1.00 -8.12 46.09
C VAL A 113 1.80 -9.30 46.65
N GLU A 114 3.12 -9.15 46.78
CA GLU A 114 4.03 -10.23 47.23
C GLU A 114 3.71 -10.75 48.65
N HIS A 115 3.19 -9.88 49.51
CA HIS A 115 2.87 -10.18 50.90
C HIS A 115 1.42 -9.79 51.19
N GLN A 116 0.66 -10.71 51.78
CA GLN A 116 -0.73 -10.45 52.21
C GLN A 116 -0.82 -9.64 53.52
N THR A 117 0.31 -9.08 53.96
CA THR A 117 0.43 -8.25 55.16
C THR A 117 0.79 -6.82 54.78
N CYS A 118 0.17 -5.85 55.46
CA CYS A 118 0.45 -4.45 55.22
C CYS A 118 1.90 -4.12 55.61
N PRO A 119 2.74 -3.58 54.69
CA PRO A 119 4.14 -3.27 54.98
C PRO A 119 4.34 -2.16 56.03
N CYS A 120 3.28 -1.43 56.40
CA CYS A 120 3.30 -0.38 57.42
C CYS A 120 2.92 -0.89 58.82
N CYS A 121 1.91 -1.77 58.92
CA CYS A 121 1.31 -2.14 60.22
C CYS A 121 1.13 -3.65 60.45
N GLY A 122 1.52 -4.51 59.49
CA GLY A 122 1.44 -5.97 59.60
C GLY A 122 0.02 -6.56 59.57
N GLY A 123 -1.02 -5.75 59.37
CA GLY A 123 -2.41 -6.22 59.27
C GLY A 123 -2.70 -7.01 57.99
N ILE A 124 -3.76 -7.83 58.01
CA ILE A 124 -4.19 -8.67 56.88
C ILE A 124 -4.83 -7.80 55.79
N LEU A 125 -4.35 -7.92 54.55
CA LEU A 125 -4.92 -7.23 53.39
C LEU A 125 -6.14 -8.01 52.86
N HIS A 126 -7.20 -7.29 52.48
CA HIS A 126 -8.39 -7.86 51.83
C HIS A 126 -8.63 -7.18 50.48
N LEU A 127 -9.19 -7.92 49.53
CA LEU A 127 -9.46 -7.44 48.18
C LEU A 127 -10.62 -6.43 48.18
N ILE A 128 -10.38 -5.21 47.68
CA ILE A 128 -11.38 -4.13 47.62
C ILE A 128 -11.92 -3.95 46.20
N GLY A 129 -11.10 -4.21 45.18
CA GLY A 129 -11.48 -4.08 43.78
C GLY A 129 -10.30 -4.34 42.87
N GLU A 130 -10.58 -4.51 41.58
CA GLU A 130 -9.59 -4.74 40.53
C GLU A 130 -9.68 -3.59 39.51
N THR A 131 -8.53 -3.08 39.09
CA THR A 131 -8.44 -2.13 37.97
C THR A 131 -7.95 -2.89 36.76
N THR A 132 -8.77 -3.00 35.72
CA THR A 132 -8.42 -3.71 34.49
C THR A 132 -7.91 -2.75 33.42
N SER A 133 -6.81 -3.11 32.77
CA SER A 133 -6.28 -2.41 31.59
C SER A 133 -6.10 -3.42 30.46
N GLU A 134 -6.80 -3.22 29.35
CA GLU A 134 -6.64 -4.09 28.18
C GLU A 134 -5.49 -3.60 27.29
N MET A 135 -4.70 -4.54 26.77
CA MET A 135 -3.64 -4.29 25.78
C MET A 135 -3.80 -5.27 24.62
N LEU A 136 -3.60 -4.79 23.40
CA LEU A 136 -3.59 -5.66 22.23
C LEU A 136 -2.19 -6.28 22.09
N ASP A 137 -2.09 -7.59 22.26
CA ASP A 137 -0.87 -8.35 22.03
C ASP A 137 -0.87 -9.03 20.65
N HIS A 138 0.30 -9.23 20.07
CA HIS A 138 0.50 -9.94 18.81
C HIS A 138 1.46 -11.10 19.01
N VAL A 139 0.91 -12.32 19.09
CA VAL A 139 1.70 -13.56 19.08
C VAL A 139 1.96 -13.97 17.63
N PRO A 140 3.23 -13.99 17.17
CA PRO A 140 3.54 -14.33 15.78
C PRO A 140 3.09 -15.74 15.41
N ALA A 141 2.67 -15.92 14.16
CA ALA A 141 2.40 -17.24 13.59
C ALA A 141 3.64 -18.15 13.74
N ARG A 142 3.50 -19.27 14.46
CA ARG A 142 4.58 -20.25 14.66
C ARG A 142 4.64 -21.21 13.47
N LEU A 143 5.81 -21.36 12.86
CA LEU A 143 6.06 -22.40 11.86
C LEU A 143 6.33 -23.74 12.55
N ARG A 144 5.72 -24.81 12.04
CA ARG A 144 5.96 -26.18 12.51
C ARG A 144 6.16 -27.13 11.34
N VAL A 145 6.95 -28.18 11.58
CA VAL A 145 7.13 -29.28 10.63
C VAL A 145 6.13 -30.39 10.96
N ILE A 146 5.25 -30.72 10.01
CA ILE A 146 4.34 -31.87 10.14
C ILE A 146 5.06 -33.11 9.60
N ARG A 147 5.48 -34.01 10.49
CA ARG A 147 6.12 -35.27 10.12
C ARG A 147 5.08 -36.38 10.06
N ILE A 148 4.84 -36.91 8.85
CA ILE A 148 3.92 -38.04 8.64
C ILE A 148 4.73 -39.33 8.60
N CYS A 149 4.75 -40.07 9.73
CA CYS A 149 5.44 -41.35 9.87
C CYS A 149 4.49 -42.51 9.51
N ARG A 150 4.84 -43.29 8.48
CA ARG A 150 4.07 -44.47 8.05
C ARG A 150 4.82 -45.74 8.41
N THR A 151 4.41 -46.39 9.49
CA THR A 151 5.01 -47.66 9.93
C THR A 151 4.78 -48.77 8.91
N ARG A 152 5.79 -49.61 8.69
CA ARG A 152 5.71 -50.79 7.84
C ARG A 152 5.61 -52.03 8.72
N TYR A 153 4.66 -52.90 8.40
CA TYR A 153 4.47 -54.17 9.11
C TYR A 153 4.79 -55.32 8.16
N GLY A 154 5.65 -56.25 8.57
CA GLY A 154 5.94 -57.46 7.82
C GLY A 154 5.21 -58.67 8.41
N CYS A 155 4.45 -59.39 7.61
CA CYS A 155 3.84 -60.66 8.02
C CYS A 155 4.89 -61.78 7.96
N ARG A 156 5.11 -62.49 9.07
CA ARG A 156 6.08 -63.61 9.13
C ARG A 156 5.61 -64.88 8.42
N ALA A 157 4.29 -65.04 8.23
CA ALA A 157 3.72 -66.23 7.62
C ALA A 157 3.76 -66.18 6.08
N CYS A 158 3.50 -65.02 5.48
CA CYS A 158 3.47 -64.85 4.02
C CYS A 158 4.57 -63.94 3.47
N GLY A 159 5.45 -63.38 4.32
CA GLY A 159 6.54 -62.49 3.91
C GLY A 159 6.10 -61.15 3.33
N THR A 160 4.80 -60.83 3.35
CA THR A 160 4.25 -59.61 2.74
C THR A 160 4.41 -58.40 3.66
N ILE A 161 4.72 -57.23 3.09
CA ILE A 161 4.84 -55.96 3.81
C ILE A 161 3.58 -55.13 3.61
N HIS A 162 2.97 -54.71 4.72
CA HIS A 162 1.80 -53.87 4.77
C HIS A 162 2.18 -52.47 5.25
N GLN A 163 1.70 -51.45 4.54
CA GLN A 163 1.89 -50.03 4.90
C GLN A 163 0.64 -49.25 4.49
N ALA A 164 0.08 -48.46 5.41
CA ALA A 164 -1.02 -47.53 5.07
C ALA A 164 -0.57 -46.57 3.95
N PRO A 165 -1.41 -46.19 2.96
CA PRO A 165 -1.01 -45.33 1.82
C PRO A 165 -0.53 -43.92 2.24
N ALA A 166 0.18 -43.22 1.34
CA ALA A 166 0.58 -41.83 1.60
C ALA A 166 -0.67 -40.95 1.55
N PRO A 167 -0.84 -40.00 2.49
CA PRO A 167 -1.85 -38.97 2.30
C PRO A 167 -1.47 -38.12 1.08
N GLU A 168 -2.50 -37.68 0.36
CA GLU A 168 -2.34 -36.76 -0.76
C GLU A 168 -1.82 -35.40 -0.28
N ARG A 169 -1.12 -34.71 -1.17
CA ARG A 169 -0.58 -33.38 -0.91
C ARG A 169 -1.07 -32.44 -2.01
N PRO A 170 -1.32 -31.15 -1.71
CA PRO A 170 -1.73 -30.19 -2.73
C PRO A 170 -0.71 -30.08 -3.87
N ILE A 171 0.59 -30.11 -3.54
CA ILE A 171 1.65 -30.13 -4.54
C ILE A 171 2.39 -31.45 -4.41
N ALA A 172 2.48 -32.21 -5.50
CA ALA A 172 3.16 -33.49 -5.54
C ALA A 172 4.63 -33.32 -5.09
N LYS A 173 5.02 -34.09 -4.06
CA LYS A 173 6.35 -33.98 -3.40
C LYS A 173 6.67 -32.60 -2.81
N GLY A 174 5.70 -31.69 -2.72
CA GLY A 174 5.85 -30.37 -2.14
C GLY A 174 6.12 -30.42 -0.64
N LEU A 175 6.84 -29.39 -0.15
CA LEU A 175 7.14 -29.17 1.26
C LEU A 175 6.02 -28.43 2.00
N ALA A 176 5.25 -27.60 1.29
CA ALA A 176 4.22 -26.77 1.89
C ALA A 176 2.97 -27.58 2.24
N SER A 177 2.45 -27.33 3.44
CA SER A 177 1.13 -27.80 3.86
C SER A 177 0.03 -26.92 3.27
N PRO A 178 -1.23 -27.37 3.23
CA PRO A 178 -2.36 -26.53 2.79
C PRO A 178 -2.44 -25.20 3.55
N ALA A 179 -2.19 -25.20 4.86
CA ALA A 179 -2.21 -24.00 5.69
C ALA A 179 -1.10 -23.00 5.30
N LEU A 180 0.10 -23.50 5.01
CA LEU A 180 1.20 -22.63 4.56
C LEU A 180 0.93 -22.04 3.17
N LEU A 181 0.35 -22.84 2.26
CA LEU A 181 -0.06 -22.36 0.94
C LEU A 181 -1.11 -21.26 1.04
N ALA A 182 -2.14 -21.47 1.88
CA ALA A 182 -3.17 -20.47 2.12
C ALA A 182 -2.58 -19.16 2.66
N HIS A 183 -1.67 -19.24 3.64
CA HIS A 183 -1.00 -18.05 4.18
C HIS A 183 -0.20 -17.29 3.10
N VAL A 184 0.62 -17.99 2.31
CA VAL A 184 1.40 -17.35 1.22
C VAL A 184 0.50 -16.66 0.19
N LEU A 185 -0.64 -17.28 -0.17
CA LEU A 185 -1.61 -16.72 -1.10
C LEU A 185 -2.32 -15.49 -0.54
N VAL A 186 -2.89 -15.59 0.66
CA VAL A 186 -3.60 -14.48 1.32
C VAL A 186 -2.64 -13.30 1.52
N SER A 187 -1.44 -13.56 2.05
CA SER A 187 -0.47 -12.49 2.23
C SER A 187 -0.04 -11.85 0.91
N LYS A 188 0.07 -12.60 -0.19
CA LYS A 188 0.43 -12.03 -1.49
C LYS A 188 -0.70 -11.17 -2.08
N TYR A 189 -1.92 -11.70 -2.09
CA TYR A 189 -3.02 -11.15 -2.88
C TYR A 189 -3.97 -10.27 -2.06
N CYS A 190 -4.25 -10.62 -0.81
CA CYS A 190 -5.09 -9.82 0.08
C CYS A 190 -4.28 -8.75 0.82
N ASP A 191 -3.10 -9.11 1.34
CA ASP A 191 -2.29 -8.19 2.15
C ASP A 191 -1.20 -7.45 1.34
N HIS A 192 -1.23 -7.59 0.01
CA HIS A 192 -0.28 -6.97 -0.92
C HIS A 192 1.20 -7.20 -0.57
N LEU A 193 1.54 -8.33 0.04
CA LEU A 193 2.89 -8.63 0.51
C LEU A 193 3.71 -9.38 -0.56
N PRO A 194 4.69 -8.74 -1.22
CA PRO A 194 5.42 -9.37 -2.32
C PRO A 194 6.24 -10.58 -1.85
N LEU A 195 6.45 -11.56 -2.73
CA LEU A 195 7.11 -12.83 -2.38
C LEU A 195 8.53 -12.66 -1.82
N TYR A 196 9.29 -11.65 -2.27
CA TYR A 196 10.60 -11.38 -1.71
C TYR A 196 10.52 -10.97 -0.22
N ARG A 197 9.48 -10.22 0.14
CA ARG A 197 9.27 -9.74 1.51
C ARG A 197 8.78 -10.88 2.40
N GLN A 198 7.91 -11.75 1.86
CA GLN A 198 7.51 -13.00 2.54
C GLN A 198 8.71 -13.90 2.82
N SER A 199 9.59 -14.11 1.83
CA SER A 199 10.84 -14.86 1.99
C SER A 199 11.71 -14.30 3.13
N GLN A 200 11.85 -12.98 3.22
CA GLN A 200 12.57 -12.33 4.32
C GLN A 200 11.88 -12.48 5.69
N ILE A 201 10.55 -12.45 5.74
CA ILE A 201 9.79 -12.71 6.99
C ILE A 201 10.04 -14.13 7.47
N PHE A 202 9.95 -15.13 6.58
CA PHE A 202 10.27 -16.51 6.93
C PHE A 202 11.73 -16.67 7.39
N ALA A 203 12.67 -15.96 6.75
CA ALA A 203 14.07 -15.96 7.18
C ALA A 203 14.25 -15.41 8.59
N ARG A 204 13.49 -14.37 9.00
CA ARG A 204 13.47 -13.87 10.39
C ARG A 204 12.94 -14.90 11.39
N GLN A 205 12.13 -15.85 10.93
CA GLN A 205 11.66 -16.98 11.72
C GLN A 205 12.58 -18.21 11.62
N GLY A 206 13.77 -18.07 11.01
CA GLY A 206 14.75 -19.14 10.85
C GLY A 206 14.47 -20.10 9.68
N VAL A 207 13.54 -19.76 8.78
CA VAL A 207 13.19 -20.60 7.62
C VAL A 207 13.56 -19.89 6.32
N THR A 208 14.65 -20.32 5.69
CA THR A 208 15.10 -19.76 4.41
C THR A 208 14.34 -20.39 3.24
N LEU A 209 13.45 -19.63 2.61
CA LEU A 209 12.71 -20.03 1.41
C LEU A 209 13.07 -19.12 0.25
N ASP A 210 13.47 -19.69 -0.89
CA ASP A 210 13.73 -18.91 -2.09
C ASP A 210 12.44 -18.39 -2.74
N ARG A 211 12.53 -17.25 -3.43
CA ARG A 211 11.41 -16.63 -4.15
C ARG A 211 10.82 -17.56 -5.21
N SER A 212 11.66 -18.33 -5.90
CA SER A 212 11.22 -19.32 -6.89
C SER A 212 10.40 -20.44 -6.24
N THR A 213 10.74 -20.85 -5.02
CA THR A 213 9.99 -21.87 -4.27
C THR A 213 8.58 -21.37 -3.95
N LEU A 214 8.46 -20.14 -3.44
CA LEU A 214 7.17 -19.50 -3.18
C LEU A 214 6.36 -19.31 -4.46
N ALA A 215 6.99 -18.92 -5.56
CA ALA A 215 6.33 -18.77 -6.86
C ALA A 215 5.79 -20.11 -7.39
N ASN A 216 6.58 -21.18 -7.29
CA ASN A 216 6.16 -22.53 -7.67
C ASN A 216 4.98 -23.01 -6.81
N TRP A 217 4.97 -22.68 -5.51
CA TRP A 217 3.86 -22.99 -4.63
C TRP A 217 2.56 -22.28 -5.02
N ILE A 218 2.64 -21.01 -5.39
CA ILE A 218 1.50 -20.27 -5.92
C ILE A 218 0.99 -20.92 -7.19
N GLY A 219 1.87 -21.24 -8.15
CA GLY A 219 1.47 -21.89 -9.39
C GLY A 219 0.74 -23.22 -9.15
N GLY A 220 1.28 -24.05 -8.25
CA GLY A 220 0.64 -25.32 -7.86
C GLY A 220 -0.71 -25.12 -7.17
N ALA A 221 -0.87 -24.07 -6.37
CA ALA A 221 -2.15 -23.77 -5.74
C ALA A 221 -3.17 -23.18 -6.73
N CYS A 222 -2.74 -22.36 -7.68
CA CYS A 222 -3.61 -21.81 -8.74
C CYS A 222 -4.26 -22.93 -9.57
N TRP A 223 -3.55 -24.02 -9.84
CA TRP A 223 -4.13 -25.19 -10.53
C TRP A 223 -5.36 -25.77 -9.81
N TRP A 224 -5.34 -25.83 -8.48
CA TRP A 224 -6.49 -26.28 -7.69
C TRP A 224 -7.65 -25.27 -7.67
N LEU A 225 -7.33 -23.97 -7.80
CA LEU A 225 -8.33 -22.90 -7.79
C LEU A 225 -8.96 -22.67 -9.17
N GLU A 226 -8.33 -23.13 -10.25
CA GLU A 226 -8.79 -22.94 -11.63
C GLU A 226 -10.21 -23.48 -11.89
N PRO A 227 -10.59 -24.70 -11.42
CA PRO A 227 -11.98 -25.17 -11.56
C PRO A 227 -13.00 -24.31 -10.79
N LEU A 228 -12.62 -23.81 -9.61
CA LEU A 228 -13.47 -22.92 -8.82
C LEU A 228 -13.65 -21.57 -9.50
N GLN A 229 -12.55 -21.00 -10.03
CA GLN A 229 -12.58 -19.77 -10.80
C GLN A 229 -13.43 -19.93 -12.06
N SER A 230 -13.35 -21.08 -12.75
CA SER A 230 -14.18 -21.38 -13.92
C SER A 230 -15.67 -21.41 -13.57
N LYS A 231 -16.03 -22.07 -12.46
CA LYS A 231 -17.42 -22.09 -11.99
C LYS A 231 -17.92 -20.74 -11.53
N LEU A 232 -17.07 -19.95 -10.86
CA LEU A 232 -17.39 -18.59 -10.47
C LEU A 232 -17.62 -17.71 -11.71
N ALA A 233 -16.78 -17.84 -12.73
CA ALA A 233 -16.94 -17.12 -14.00
C ALA A 233 -18.25 -17.50 -14.70
N GLU A 234 -18.56 -18.80 -14.84
CA GLU A 234 -19.84 -19.27 -15.39
C GLU A 234 -21.03 -18.65 -14.64
N HIS A 235 -20.97 -18.64 -13.31
CA HIS A 235 -22.01 -18.09 -12.45
C HIS A 235 -22.18 -16.58 -12.61
N ILE A 236 -21.08 -15.82 -12.65
CA ILE A 236 -21.10 -14.37 -12.86
C ILE A 236 -21.66 -14.06 -14.26
N PHE A 237 -21.13 -14.68 -15.31
CA PHE A 237 -21.53 -14.40 -16.69
C PHE A 237 -22.93 -14.88 -17.06
N ALA A 238 -23.55 -15.77 -16.28
CA ALA A 238 -24.96 -16.13 -16.41
C ALA A 238 -25.92 -15.01 -15.93
N SER A 239 -25.42 -14.01 -15.21
CA SER A 239 -26.21 -12.89 -14.70
C SER A 239 -26.77 -12.02 -15.83
N GLN A 240 -27.99 -11.51 -15.63
CA GLN A 240 -28.58 -10.49 -16.50
C GLN A 240 -27.87 -9.13 -16.38
N LYS A 241 -27.23 -8.87 -15.23
CA LYS A 241 -26.54 -7.61 -14.91
C LYS A 241 -25.13 -7.89 -14.43
N LEU A 242 -24.17 -7.14 -14.98
CA LEU A 242 -22.76 -7.30 -14.68
C LEU A 242 -22.16 -5.93 -14.37
N PHE A 243 -21.37 -5.88 -13.31
CA PHE A 243 -20.42 -4.80 -13.09
C PHE A 243 -19.12 -5.19 -13.76
N ALA A 244 -18.54 -4.24 -14.47
CA ALA A 244 -17.22 -4.37 -15.07
C ALA A 244 -16.36 -3.18 -14.65
N ASP A 245 -15.18 -3.46 -14.13
CA ASP A 245 -14.17 -2.45 -13.85
C ASP A 245 -12.94 -2.69 -14.73
N ASP A 246 -12.42 -1.61 -15.30
CA ASP A 246 -11.19 -1.61 -16.11
C ASP A 246 -10.12 -0.81 -15.37
N THR A 247 -9.21 -1.54 -14.73
CA THR A 247 -8.09 -0.94 -14.01
C THR A 247 -6.83 -0.98 -14.89
N PRO A 248 -6.34 0.18 -15.41
CA PRO A 248 -5.11 0.23 -16.18
C PRO A 248 -3.88 0.08 -15.28
N ILE A 249 -2.95 -0.78 -15.67
CA ILE A 249 -1.70 -1.05 -14.92
C ILE A 249 -0.46 -0.95 -15.82
N PRO A 250 0.67 -0.41 -15.34
CA PRO A 250 1.92 -0.40 -16.09
C PRO A 250 2.52 -1.82 -16.12
N VAL A 251 2.71 -2.36 -17.32
CA VAL A 251 3.31 -3.69 -17.54
C VAL A 251 4.64 -3.51 -18.27
N LEU A 252 5.68 -4.21 -17.82
CA LEU A 252 6.98 -4.20 -18.49
C LEU A 252 6.84 -4.71 -19.93
N ASP A 253 7.44 -4.02 -20.89
CA ASP A 253 7.59 -4.43 -22.29
C ASP A 253 9.09 -4.58 -22.59
N PRO A 254 9.71 -5.73 -22.22
CA PRO A 254 11.16 -5.89 -22.21
C PRO A 254 11.80 -5.66 -23.58
N GLY A 255 11.08 -5.99 -24.66
CA GLY A 255 11.56 -5.77 -26.03
C GLY A 255 11.69 -4.30 -26.43
N ARG A 256 11.05 -3.37 -25.70
CA ARG A 256 11.07 -1.93 -25.99
C ARG A 256 11.72 -1.09 -24.90
N GLY A 257 12.17 -1.69 -23.79
CA GLY A 257 12.79 -0.97 -22.67
C GLY A 257 11.87 0.04 -21.96
N ARG A 258 10.55 -0.11 -22.13
CA ARG A 258 9.52 0.79 -21.57
C ARG A 258 8.37 -0.02 -20.99
N THR A 259 7.49 0.64 -20.25
CA THR A 259 6.22 0.06 -19.82
C THR A 259 5.15 0.31 -20.87
N LYS A 260 4.26 -0.66 -21.07
CA LYS A 260 3.01 -0.50 -21.80
C LYS A 260 1.84 -0.51 -20.81
N THR A 261 0.72 0.10 -21.19
CA THR A 261 -0.51 0.02 -20.40
C THR A 261 -1.13 -1.36 -20.59
N GLY A 262 -1.07 -2.20 -19.56
CA GLY A 262 -1.94 -3.37 -19.41
C GLY A 262 -3.27 -2.97 -18.79
N ARG A 263 -4.26 -3.84 -18.88
CA ARG A 263 -5.59 -3.65 -18.30
C ARG A 263 -6.00 -4.89 -17.54
N LEU A 264 -6.47 -4.70 -16.31
CA LEU A 264 -7.11 -5.73 -15.51
C LEU A 264 -8.62 -5.50 -15.58
N TRP A 265 -9.35 -6.47 -16.14
CA TRP A 265 -10.81 -6.45 -16.17
C TRP A 265 -11.34 -7.28 -15.01
N VAL A 266 -12.17 -6.67 -14.17
CA VAL A 266 -12.87 -7.34 -13.09
C VAL A 266 -14.35 -7.36 -13.42
N TYR A 267 -14.96 -8.55 -13.34
CA TYR A 267 -16.39 -8.74 -13.49
C TYR A 267 -16.97 -9.16 -12.15
N ALA A 268 -18.07 -8.54 -11.75
CA ALA A 268 -18.77 -8.85 -10.52
C ALA A 268 -20.28 -8.79 -10.73
N ARG A 269 -21.01 -9.50 -9.89
CA ARG A 269 -22.47 -9.47 -9.81
C ARG A 269 -22.87 -9.01 -8.43
N ASP A 270 -23.64 -7.93 -8.32
CA ASP A 270 -24.20 -7.48 -7.05
C ASP A 270 -25.58 -6.85 -7.24
N ASP A 271 -26.63 -7.60 -6.94
CA ASP A 271 -28.00 -7.15 -7.11
C ASP A 271 -28.55 -6.36 -5.90
N ARG A 272 -27.78 -6.23 -4.81
CA ARG A 272 -28.21 -5.53 -3.59
C ARG A 272 -28.63 -4.07 -3.82
N PRO A 273 -27.97 -3.26 -4.66
CA PRO A 273 -28.40 -1.89 -4.95
C PRO A 273 -29.80 -1.80 -5.59
N TRP A 274 -30.33 -2.90 -6.14
CA TRP A 274 -31.66 -2.98 -6.74
C TRP A 274 -32.60 -3.91 -5.97
N ASN A 275 -32.25 -4.26 -4.72
CA ASN A 275 -33.03 -5.17 -3.86
C ASN A 275 -33.33 -6.53 -4.53
N GLY A 276 -32.41 -7.02 -5.36
CA GLY A 276 -32.55 -8.32 -5.99
C GLY A 276 -32.26 -9.47 -5.00
N PRO A 277 -32.81 -10.67 -5.25
CA PRO A 277 -32.68 -11.81 -4.35
C PRO A 277 -31.32 -12.52 -4.47
N ASP A 278 -30.55 -12.23 -5.51
CA ASP A 278 -29.31 -12.94 -5.81
C ASP A 278 -28.13 -12.46 -4.95
N PRO A 279 -27.32 -13.38 -4.38
CA PRO A 279 -26.17 -13.02 -3.57
C PRO A 279 -25.03 -12.43 -4.43
N PRO A 280 -24.18 -11.56 -3.87
CA PRO A 280 -23.03 -11.01 -4.58
C PRO A 280 -22.01 -12.10 -4.94
N ALA A 281 -21.37 -11.97 -6.11
CA ALA A 281 -20.36 -12.89 -6.62
C ALA A 281 -19.27 -12.17 -7.42
#